data_AF-A0A172XS33-F1
#
_entry.id   AF-A0A172XS33-F1
#
_cell.length_a   1.000
_cell.length_b   1.000
_cell.length_c   1.000
_cell.angle_alpha   90.00
_cell.angle_beta   90.00
_cell.angle_gamma   90.00
#
_symmetry.space_group_name_H-M   'P 1'
#
loop_
_entity.id
_entity.type
_entity.pdbx_description
1 polymer ?
#
loop_
_entity_poly.entity_id
_entity_poly.type
_entity_poly.pdbx_seq_one_letter_code
_entity_poly.pdbx_strand_id
1 'polypeptide(L)'
;MKKFLQIIIFGIIAFSVTACRHSAKESETLTNTIQPVNTDDITKDVFKDAYGDQMEVAINNSKNTMTVHLDGKTYELKKSEDLPEYTASNAEYQYSNIRGNITFLKKNVDMVLFHHTKEKQQPASTKMASY
;
A
#
# COMPACT_ATOMS: atom_id res chain seq x y z
N MET A 1 49.80 11.45 5.47
CA MET A 1 50.51 11.75 6.74
C MET A 1 49.51 12.26 7.77
N LYS A 2 49.56 11.73 9.00
CA LYS A 2 49.16 12.35 10.29
C LYS A 2 47.68 12.73 10.47
N LYS A 3 46.84 11.82 10.99
CA LYS A 3 46.57 11.57 12.43
C LYS A 3 45.94 12.78 13.13
N PHE A 4 44.65 12.71 13.45
CA PHE A 4 44.18 13.12 14.79
C PHE A 4 43.06 12.18 15.24
N LEU A 5 43.43 11.43 16.27
CA LEU A 5 42.71 10.38 16.97
C LEU A 5 42.37 10.95 18.36
N GLN A 6 41.10 10.81 18.74
CA GLN A 6 40.61 10.72 20.13
C GLN A 6 40.63 11.97 21.04
N ILE A 7 39.88 11.80 22.15
CA ILE A 7 39.65 12.68 23.31
C ILE A 7 38.32 13.45 23.08
N ILE A 8 37.18 13.20 23.74
CA ILE A 8 36.93 13.01 25.19
C ILE A 8 35.65 12.19 25.41
N ILE A 9 35.78 11.14 26.23
CA ILE A 9 34.73 10.52 27.05
C ILE A 9 34.54 11.41 28.28
N PHE A 10 33.29 11.70 28.68
CA PHE A 10 32.77 12.15 30.01
C PHE A 10 31.58 13.11 29.75
N GLY A 11 30.38 12.98 30.31
CA GLY A 11 29.91 12.08 31.34
C GLY A 11 28.38 12.08 31.42
N ILE A 12 27.91 11.11 32.18
CA ILE A 12 26.55 10.88 32.65
C ILE A 12 26.01 12.14 33.35
N ILE A 13 24.85 12.65 32.93
CA ILE A 13 23.95 13.39 33.82
C ILE A 13 22.54 12.83 33.66
N ALA A 14 22.04 12.37 34.79
CA ALA A 14 20.78 11.74 35.04
C ALA A 14 19.60 12.73 34.95
N PHE A 15 18.43 12.14 34.67
CA PHE A 15 17.11 12.46 35.24
C PHE A 15 16.75 13.94 35.45
N SER A 16 15.84 14.42 34.62
CA SER A 16 14.74 15.23 35.11
C SER A 16 13.47 14.88 34.33
N VAL A 17 12.62 14.09 34.98
CA VAL A 17 11.22 13.86 34.66
C VAL A 17 10.51 15.21 34.58
N THR A 18 10.13 15.65 33.38
CA THR A 18 9.15 16.73 33.25
C THR A 18 7.78 16.12 33.54
N ALA A 19 7.30 16.38 34.76
CA ALA A 19 5.97 15.99 35.19
C ALA A 19 4.91 16.58 34.25
N CYS A 20 4.08 15.71 33.67
CA CYS A 20 2.85 16.08 32.98
C CYS A 20 2.02 16.98 33.89
N ARG A 21 1.84 18.25 33.51
CA ARG A 21 0.85 19.11 34.15
C ARG A 21 -0.54 18.58 33.83
N HIS A 22 -1.13 17.89 34.78
CA HIS A 22 -2.55 17.58 34.80
C HIS A 22 -3.29 18.78 35.39
N SER A 23 -3.91 19.59 34.54
CA SER A 23 -4.83 20.67 34.90
C SER A 23 -5.52 21.09 33.59
N ALA A 24 -6.82 21.27 33.47
CA ALA A 24 -7.97 20.98 34.32
C ALA A 24 -9.17 20.81 33.38
N LYS A 25 -10.13 20.01 33.81
CA LYS A 25 -11.54 19.98 33.43
C LYS A 25 -12.03 21.19 32.60
N GLU A 26 -12.24 20.97 31.30
CA GLU A 26 -13.32 21.63 30.56
C GLU A 26 -14.29 20.56 30.08
N SER A 27 -15.54 20.70 30.53
CA SER A 27 -16.67 19.91 30.12
C SER A 27 -17.17 20.48 28.80
N GLU A 28 -16.65 19.99 27.68
CA GLU A 28 -17.27 20.23 26.39
C GLU A 28 -18.29 19.13 26.12
N THR A 29 -19.55 19.52 26.20
CA THR A 29 -20.69 18.77 25.69
C THR A 29 -20.45 18.50 24.21
N LEU A 30 -20.03 17.28 23.88
CA LEU A 30 -19.96 16.80 22.49
C LEU A 30 -21.39 16.75 21.94
N THR A 31 -21.78 17.83 21.28
CA THR A 31 -22.91 17.82 20.36
C THR A 31 -22.52 16.84 19.25
N ASN A 32 -23.04 15.61 19.35
CA ASN A 32 -22.85 14.55 18.37
C ASN A 32 -23.62 14.94 17.10
N THR A 33 -23.09 15.88 16.33
CA THR A 33 -23.45 16.03 14.93
C THR A 33 -22.94 14.76 14.27
N ILE A 34 -23.83 13.78 14.11
CA ILE A 34 -23.62 12.67 13.19
C ILE A 34 -23.57 13.32 11.80
N GLN A 35 -22.38 13.79 11.43
CA GLN A 35 -22.04 13.95 10.03
C GLN A 35 -22.24 12.56 9.42
N PRO A 36 -22.91 12.43 8.27
CA PRO A 36 -22.90 11.15 7.57
C PRO A 36 -21.43 10.81 7.35
N VAL A 37 -20.95 9.78 8.05
CA VAL A 37 -19.63 9.24 7.80
C VAL A 37 -19.73 8.67 6.39
N ASN A 38 -19.30 9.45 5.40
CA ASN A 38 -19.05 8.94 4.06
C ASN A 38 -17.83 8.03 4.19
N THR A 39 -18.07 6.79 4.60
CA THR A 39 -17.07 5.73 4.59
C THR A 39 -16.85 5.37 3.12
N ASP A 40 -15.71 5.79 2.58
CA ASP A 40 -15.28 5.33 1.26
C ASP A 40 -15.20 3.79 1.25
N ASP A 41 -15.71 3.16 0.20
CA ASP A 41 -15.53 1.74 -0.06
C ASP A 41 -14.13 1.52 -0.66
N ILE A 42 -13.23 0.94 0.13
CA ILE A 42 -11.83 0.74 -0.22
C ILE A 42 -11.44 -0.73 -0.09
N THR A 43 -11.05 -1.36 -1.20
CA THR A 43 -10.45 -2.70 -1.24
C THR A 43 -8.93 -2.59 -1.30
N LYS A 44 -8.21 -3.44 -0.55
CA LYS A 44 -6.74 -3.50 -0.58
C LYS A 44 -6.29 -4.92 -0.87
N ASP A 45 -5.27 -5.05 -1.70
CA ASP A 45 -4.62 -6.33 -2.01
C ASP A 45 -3.11 -6.16 -2.08
N VAL A 46 -2.38 -7.25 -1.88
CA VAL A 46 -0.92 -7.31 -2.04
C VAL A 46 -0.60 -8.45 -3.00
N PHE A 47 0.17 -8.16 -4.03
CA PHE A 47 0.63 -9.14 -5.01
C PHE A 47 2.13 -9.34 -4.86
N LYS A 48 2.57 -10.56 -5.09
CA LYS A 48 3.98 -10.93 -5.14
C LYS A 48 4.30 -11.48 -6.52
N ASP A 49 5.37 -10.98 -7.14
CA ASP A 49 5.82 -11.48 -8.43
C ASP A 49 6.72 -12.72 -8.31
N ALA A 50 7.26 -13.19 -9.43
CA ALA A 50 8.15 -14.34 -9.49
C ALA A 50 9.52 -14.12 -8.83
N TYR A 51 9.98 -12.87 -8.72
CA TYR A 51 11.25 -12.49 -8.10
C TYR A 51 11.11 -12.24 -6.60
N GLY A 52 9.87 -12.10 -6.15
CA GLY A 52 9.49 -11.91 -4.77
C GLY A 52 9.23 -10.46 -4.39
N ASP A 53 9.27 -9.55 -5.35
CA ASP A 53 8.89 -8.16 -5.18
C ASP A 53 7.39 -8.07 -4.89
N GLN A 54 7.00 -7.07 -4.10
CA GLN A 54 5.63 -6.88 -3.65
C GLN A 54 5.06 -5.58 -4.21
N MET A 55 3.84 -5.66 -4.70
CA MET A 55 3.04 -4.52 -5.11
C MET A 55 1.77 -4.48 -4.29
N GLU A 56 1.57 -3.40 -3.55
CA GLU A 56 0.33 -3.15 -2.80
C GLU A 56 -0.61 -2.30 -3.65
N VAL A 57 -1.89 -2.63 -3.63
CA VAL A 57 -2.93 -1.84 -4.31
C VAL A 57 -4.03 -1.47 -3.33
N ALA A 58 -4.56 -0.26 -3.48
CA ALA A 58 -5.75 0.21 -2.78
C ALA A 58 -6.73 0.80 -3.81
N ILE A 59 -7.88 0.17 -3.97
CA ILE A 59 -8.94 0.58 -4.89
C ILE A 59 -10.01 1.30 -4.08
N ASN A 60 -10.27 2.57 -4.40
CA ASN A 60 -11.38 3.33 -3.84
C ASN A 60 -12.55 3.27 -4.84
N ASN A 61 -13.52 2.41 -4.55
CA ASN A 61 -14.71 2.20 -5.40
C ASN A 61 -15.63 3.42 -5.38
N SER A 62 -15.69 4.16 -4.26
CA SER A 62 -16.48 5.38 -4.13
C SER A 62 -15.98 6.53 -5.02
N LYS A 63 -14.65 6.60 -5.26
CA LYS A 63 -14.00 7.66 -6.02
C LYS A 63 -13.52 7.23 -7.41
N ASN A 64 -13.67 5.94 -7.75
CA ASN A 64 -13.10 5.34 -8.98
C ASN A 64 -11.59 5.63 -9.15
N THR A 65 -10.85 5.63 -8.03
CA THR A 65 -9.40 5.82 -8.02
C THR A 65 -8.70 4.57 -7.49
N MET A 66 -7.44 4.44 -7.85
CA MET A 66 -6.56 3.40 -7.33
C MET A 66 -5.22 4.00 -6.92
N THR A 67 -4.67 3.50 -5.83
CA THR A 67 -3.29 3.76 -5.43
C THR A 67 -2.49 2.47 -5.57
N VAL A 68 -1.31 2.55 -6.18
CA VAL A 68 -0.32 1.46 -6.24
C VAL A 68 0.88 1.88 -5.40
N HIS A 69 1.39 0.96 -4.58
CA HIS A 69 2.69 1.09 -3.91
C HIS A 69 3.65 0.03 -4.44
N LEU A 70 4.79 0.47 -4.97
CA LEU A 70 5.85 -0.38 -5.52
C LEU A 70 7.21 0.31 -5.31
N ASP A 71 8.21 -0.41 -4.82
CA ASP A 71 9.57 0.11 -4.56
C ASP A 71 9.60 1.40 -3.72
N GLY A 72 8.71 1.50 -2.73
CA GLY A 72 8.59 2.68 -1.87
C GLY A 72 8.00 3.92 -2.57
N LYS A 73 7.51 3.77 -3.80
CA LYS A 73 6.82 4.83 -4.55
C LYS A 73 5.32 4.61 -4.55
N THR A 74 4.59 5.71 -4.59
CA THR A 74 3.12 5.73 -4.63
C THR A 74 2.65 6.28 -5.96
N TYR A 75 1.70 5.60 -6.60
CA TYR A 75 1.13 5.97 -7.89
C TYR A 75 -0.37 6.07 -7.79
N GLU A 76 -0.91 7.25 -8.04
CA GLU A 76 -2.35 7.49 -8.12
C GLU A 76 -2.84 7.34 -9.56
N LEU A 77 -3.83 6.47 -9.75
CA LEU A 77 -4.43 6.12 -11.04
C LEU A 77 -5.95 6.33 -10.99
N LYS A 78 -6.53 6.63 -12.15
CA LYS A 78 -7.99 6.69 -12.32
C LYS A 78 -8.48 5.44 -13.05
N LYS A 79 -9.55 4.81 -12.54
CA LYS A 79 -10.18 3.67 -13.21
C LYS A 79 -10.70 4.10 -14.58
N SER A 80 -10.47 3.27 -15.59
CA SER A 80 -11.07 3.43 -16.92
C SER A 80 -12.48 2.86 -16.92
N GLU A 81 -13.43 3.61 -17.45
CA GLU A 81 -14.83 3.17 -17.64
C GLU A 81 -15.02 2.48 -19.00
N ASP A 82 -14.10 2.71 -19.95
CA ASP A 82 -14.20 2.24 -21.33
C ASP A 82 -13.51 0.89 -21.57
N LEU A 83 -12.67 0.45 -20.63
CA LEU A 83 -11.90 -0.78 -20.76
C LEU A 83 -12.56 -1.93 -19.99
N PRO A 84 -12.55 -3.15 -20.55
CA PRO A 84 -13.09 -4.31 -19.87
C PRO A 84 -12.26 -4.64 -18.63
N GLU A 85 -12.92 -5.29 -17.67
CA GLU A 85 -12.32 -5.71 -16.40
C GLU A 85 -11.73 -4.52 -15.64
N TYR A 86 -10.81 -4.75 -14.69
CA TYR A 86 -10.27 -3.64 -13.90
C TYR A 86 -9.00 -3.10 -14.55
N THR A 87 -9.11 -1.91 -15.16
CA THR A 87 -7.96 -1.14 -15.66
C THR A 87 -7.99 0.27 -15.08
N ALA A 88 -6.84 0.78 -14.63
CA ALA A 88 -6.68 2.14 -14.16
C ALA A 88 -5.39 2.75 -14.70
N SER A 89 -5.39 4.05 -15.03
CA SER A 89 -4.21 4.71 -15.56
C SER A 89 -4.12 6.19 -15.19
N ASN A 90 -2.94 6.77 -15.35
CA ASN A 90 -2.72 8.20 -15.37
C ASN A 90 -1.91 8.58 -16.62
N ALA A 91 -1.23 9.72 -16.67
CA ALA A 91 -0.44 10.11 -17.85
C ALA A 91 0.71 9.11 -18.17
N GLU A 92 1.37 8.58 -17.14
CA GLU A 92 2.61 7.81 -17.28
C GLU A 92 2.45 6.31 -17.04
N TYR A 93 1.47 5.90 -16.24
CA TYR A 93 1.35 4.54 -15.72
C TYR A 93 -0.02 3.93 -16.01
N GLN A 94 -0.07 2.60 -16.09
CA GLN A 94 -1.28 1.82 -16.23
C GLN A 94 -1.18 0.56 -15.39
N TYR A 95 -2.25 0.27 -14.66
CA TYR A 95 -2.50 -1.00 -14.03
C TYR A 95 -3.63 -1.71 -14.77
N SER A 96 -3.46 -3.01 -15.01
CA SER A 96 -4.53 -3.88 -15.49
C SER A 96 -4.60 -5.16 -14.67
N ASN A 97 -5.81 -5.58 -14.33
CA ASN A 97 -6.11 -6.91 -13.82
C ASN A 97 -7.13 -7.55 -14.76
N ILE A 98 -6.62 -8.41 -15.63
CA ILE A 98 -7.41 -9.12 -16.65
C ILE A 98 -7.39 -10.61 -16.31
N ARG A 99 -8.49 -11.12 -15.76
CA ARG A 99 -8.70 -12.52 -15.36
C ARG A 99 -7.64 -13.01 -14.37
N GLY A 100 -7.19 -12.14 -13.47
CA GLY A 100 -6.14 -12.44 -12.51
C GLY A 100 -4.71 -12.33 -13.08
N ASN A 101 -4.56 -11.88 -14.33
CA ASN A 101 -3.27 -11.45 -14.87
C ASN A 101 -3.12 -9.96 -14.59
N ILE A 102 -2.21 -9.65 -13.67
CA ILE A 102 -1.95 -8.32 -13.16
C ILE A 102 -0.69 -7.79 -13.83
N THR A 103 -0.78 -6.59 -14.37
CA THR A 103 0.37 -5.89 -14.97
C THR A 103 0.36 -4.43 -14.54
N PHE A 104 1.52 -3.94 -14.10
CA PHE A 104 1.77 -2.53 -13.89
C PHE A 104 2.81 -2.05 -14.92
N LEU A 105 2.38 -1.15 -15.80
CA LEU A 105 3.11 -0.69 -16.97
C LEU A 105 3.44 0.80 -16.82
N LYS A 106 4.68 1.17 -17.11
CA LYS A 106 5.08 2.54 -17.39
C LYS A 106 4.91 2.79 -18.89
N LYS A 107 3.79 3.43 -19.26
CA LYS A 107 3.29 3.59 -20.63
C LYS A 107 4.22 4.38 -21.53
N ASN A 108 4.85 5.44 -21.02
CA ASN A 108 5.65 6.33 -21.86
C ASN A 108 6.91 5.70 -22.44
N VAL A 109 7.31 4.53 -21.93
CA VAL A 109 8.50 3.79 -22.37
C VAL A 109 8.22 2.28 -22.53
N ASP A 110 6.94 1.89 -22.56
CA ASP A 110 6.49 0.50 -22.71
C ASP A 110 7.20 -0.51 -21.79
N MET A 111 7.42 -0.12 -20.52
CA MET A 111 8.16 -0.94 -19.56
C MET A 111 7.23 -1.55 -18.52
N VAL A 112 7.22 -2.87 -18.42
CA VAL A 112 6.53 -3.59 -17.35
C VAL A 112 7.33 -3.45 -16.07
N LEU A 113 6.73 -2.80 -15.07
CA LEU A 113 7.32 -2.61 -13.75
C LEU A 113 6.98 -3.75 -12.79
N PHE A 114 5.82 -4.37 -12.96
CA PHE A 114 5.37 -5.48 -12.13
C PHE A 114 4.43 -6.39 -12.93
N HIS A 115 4.56 -7.70 -12.73
CA HIS A 115 3.65 -8.69 -13.32
C HIS A 115 3.36 -9.81 -12.34
N HIS A 116 2.08 -10.15 -12.17
CA HIS A 116 1.63 -11.27 -11.37
C HIS A 116 0.52 -12.01 -12.11
N THR A 117 0.61 -13.33 -12.18
CA THR A 117 -0.47 -14.17 -12.66
C THR A 117 -0.99 -15.00 -11.50
N LYS A 118 -2.30 -14.94 -11.21
CA LYS A 118 -2.92 -15.89 -10.29
C LYS A 118 -2.70 -17.29 -10.82
N GLU A 119 -1.95 -18.11 -10.09
CA GLU A 119 -1.89 -19.54 -10.39
C GLU A 119 -3.30 -20.12 -10.34
N LYS A 120 -3.69 -20.83 -11.40
CA LYS A 120 -4.87 -21.68 -11.34
C LYS A 120 -4.56 -22.71 -10.25
N GLN A 121 -5.30 -22.69 -9.15
CA GLN A 121 -5.24 -23.76 -8.16
C GLN A 121 -5.36 -25.08 -8.93
N GLN A 122 -4.27 -25.84 -8.96
CA GLN A 122 -4.25 -27.17 -9.54
C GLN A 122 -5.34 -27.96 -8.79
N PRO A 123 -6.31 -28.59 -9.48
CA PRO A 123 -7.35 -29.33 -8.79
C PRO A 123 -6.66 -30.34 -7.89
N ALA A 124 -6.96 -30.28 -6.58
CA ALA A 124 -6.38 -31.15 -5.58
C ALA A 124 -6.40 -32.58 -6.13
N SER A 125 -5.21 -33.21 -6.22
CA SER A 125 -5.04 -34.51 -6.86
C SER A 125 -6.15 -35.45 -6.40
N THR A 126 -7.08 -35.80 -7.29
CA THR A 126 -8.13 -36.77 -7.00
C THR A 126 -7.40 -38.07 -6.67
N LYS A 127 -7.28 -38.40 -5.38
CA LYS A 127 -6.81 -39.71 -4.95
C LYS A 127 -7.83 -40.71 -5.49
N MET A 128 -7.47 -41.36 -6.60
CA MET A 128 -8.22 -42.50 -7.11
C MET A 128 -8.11 -43.59 -6.04
N ALA A 129 -9.22 -43.88 -5.37
CA ALA A 129 -9.31 -45.04 -4.49
C ALA A 129 -9.16 -46.29 -5.36
N SER A 130 -8.12 -47.09 -5.12
CA SER A 130 -8.08 -48.46 -5.62
C SER A 130 -9.00 -49.29 -4.73
N TYR A 131 -9.94 -50.00 -5.37
CA TYR A 131 -10.74 -51.06 -4.77
C TYR A 131 -10.04 -52.40 -4.97
#